data_AF-A0AAP0W9J2-F1
#
_entry.id   AF-A0AAP0W9J2-F1
#
_cell.length_a   1.000
_cell.length_b   1.000
_cell.length_c   1.000
_cell.angle_alpha   90.00
_cell.angle_beta   90.00
_cell.angle_gamma   90.00
#
_symmetry.space_group_name_H-M   'P 1'
#
loop_
_entity.id
_entity.type
_entity.pdbx_description
1 polymer ?
#
loop_
_entity_poly.entity_id
_entity_poly.type
_entity_poly.pdbx_seq_one_letter_code
_entity_poly.pdbx_strand_id
1 'polypeptide(L)' 'MTAEIIHISITPSYRLRLDDGGYVFMSWHNWYGPAFYHDKWERRDYEDWYENPLVCRALDWFLARGKKA' A
#
# COMPACT_ATOMS: atom_id res chain seq x y z
N MET A 1 14.38 -24.84 5.82
CA MET A 1 12.94 -24.78 6.16
C MET A 1 12.59 -23.34 6.50
N THR A 2 12.42 -22.50 5.48
CA THR A 2 11.85 -21.16 5.64
C THR A 2 10.39 -21.29 5.31
N ALA A 3 9.52 -21.05 6.29
CA ALA A 3 8.08 -21.01 6.07
C ALA A 3 7.78 -19.88 5.09
N GLU A 4 7.55 -20.22 3.82
CA GLU A 4 6.94 -19.30 2.87
C GLU A 4 5.53 -19.03 3.36
N ILE A 5 5.31 -17.80 3.85
CA ILE A 5 3.96 -17.30 4.09
C ILE A 5 3.31 -17.18 2.71
N ILE A 6 2.52 -18.20 2.35
CA ILE A 6 1.70 -18.17 1.14
C ILE A 6 0.59 -17.15 1.38
N HIS A 7 0.76 -15.94 0.84
CA HIS A 7 -0.31 -14.95 0.75
C HIS A 7 -1.29 -15.41 -0.34
N ILE A 8 -2.39 -16.05 0.04
CA ILE A 8 -3.49 -16.36 -0.89
C ILE A 8 -4.42 -15.14 -0.95
N SER A 9 -3.99 -14.10 -1.66
CA SER A 9 -4.82 -13.01 -2.15
C SER A 9 -4.48 -12.77 -3.62
N ILE A 10 -5.48 -12.49 -4.47
CA ILE A 10 -5.25 -12.19 -5.90
C ILE A 10 -4.34 -10.97 -6.08
N THR A 11 -4.28 -10.06 -5.09
CA THR A 11 -3.41 -8.89 -5.06
C THR A 11 -2.52 -8.91 -3.80
N PRO A 12 -1.21 -8.62 -3.92
CA PRO A 12 -0.35 -8.42 -2.76
C PRO A 12 -0.70 -7.08 -2.10
N SER A 13 -1.15 -7.10 -0.84
CA SER A 13 -1.30 -5.88 -0.05
C SER A 13 0.05 -5.46 0.55
N TYR A 14 0.37 -4.16 0.47
CA TYR A 14 1.62 -3.56 0.90
C TYR A 14 1.38 -2.66 2.11
N ARG A 15 2.17 -2.80 3.17
CA ARG A 15 2.14 -1.85 4.29
C ARG A 15 3.09 -0.70 4.01
N LEU A 16 2.57 0.50 3.79
CA LEU A 16 3.37 1.71 3.59
C LEU A 16 3.50 2.49 4.91
N ARG A 17 4.73 2.89 5.24
CA ARG A 17 5.01 3.74 6.40
C ARG A 17 4.81 5.20 6.01
N LEU A 18 4.18 5.97 6.90
CA LEU A 18 4.02 7.42 6.74
C LEU A 18 5.11 8.16 7.53
N ASP A 19 5.41 9.39 7.12
CA ASP A 19 6.48 10.21 7.73
C ASP A 19 6.21 10.57 9.20
N ASP A 20 4.95 10.56 9.62
CA ASP A 20 4.51 10.80 11.01
C ASP A 20 4.66 9.56 11.91
N GLY A 21 5.16 8.44 11.38
CA GLY A 21 5.24 7.17 12.09
C GLY A 21 3.92 6.38 12.09
N GLY A 22 2.93 6.82 11.33
CA GLY A 22 1.74 6.04 10.96
C GLY A 22 2.04 4.98 9.90
N TYR A 23 0.99 4.29 9.47
CA TYR A 23 1.04 3.40 8.31
C TYR A 23 -0.34 3.24 7.68
N VAL A 24 -0.34 2.90 6.39
CA VAL A 24 -1.52 2.51 5.62
C VAL A 24 -1.24 1.20 4.90
N PHE A 25 -2.29 0.48 4.54
CA PHE A 25 -2.19 -0.70 3.68
C PHE A 25 -2.63 -0.34 2.28
N MET A 26 -1.90 -0.80 1.27
CA MET A 26 -2.16 -0.49 -0.13
C MET A 26 -2.33 -1.78 -0.92
N SER A 27 -3.44 -1.93 -1.62
CA SER A 27 -3.61 -2.94 -2.66
C SER A 27 -3.34 -2.31 -4.02
N TRP A 28 -2.73 -3.05 -4.95
CA TRP A 28 -2.52 -2.57 -6.31
C TRP A 28 -3.41 -3.31 -7.29
N HIS A 29 -4.40 -2.62 -7.87
CA HIS A 29 -5.31 -3.18 -8.86
C HIS A 29 -4.84 -2.83 -10.27
N ASN A 30 -4.84 -3.82 -11.17
CA ASN A 30 -4.39 -3.63 -12.56
C ASN A 30 -5.20 -2.57 -13.33
N TRP A 31 -6.47 -2.34 -12.96
CA TRP A 31 -7.37 -1.42 -13.67
C TRP A 31 -7.54 -0.06 -12.99
N TYR A 32 -7.54 -0.04 -11.65
CA TYR A 32 -7.84 1.17 -10.87
C TYR A 32 -6.57 1.80 -10.24
N GLY A 33 -5.45 1.07 -10.24
CA GLY A 33 -4.23 1.51 -9.57
C GLY A 33 -4.29 1.27 -8.07
N PRO A 34 -3.71 2.16 -7.24
CA PRO A 34 -3.61 1.97 -5.81
C PRO A 34 -4.95 2.17 -5.09
N ALA A 35 -5.30 1.23 -4.22
CA ALA A 35 -6.37 1.37 -3.23
C ALA A 35 -5.76 1.33 -1.82
N PHE A 36 -6.24 2.18 -0.91
CA PHE A 36 -5.68 2.32 0.43
C PHE A 36 -6.67 1.93 1.51
N TYR A 37 -6.15 1.37 2.59
CA TYR A 37 -6.93 0.84 3.69
C TYR A 37 -6.25 1.12 5.03
N HIS A 38 -7.05 1.26 6.08
CA HIS A 38 -6.55 1.37 7.45
C HIS A 38 -6.16 0.03 8.06
N ASP A 39 -6.57 -1.08 7.44
CA ASP A 39 -6.28 -2.44 7.91
C ASP A 39 -5.80 -3.36 6.79
N LYS A 40 -5.07 -4.41 7.16
CA LYS A 40 -4.45 -5.36 6.22
C LYS A 40 -5.45 -6.26 5.48
N TRP A 41 -6.70 -6.29 5.93
CA TRP A 41 -7.75 -7.15 5.39
C TRP A 41 -8.63 -6.40 4.38
N GLU A 42 -8.26 -5.16 4.04
CA GLU A 42 -8.94 -4.33 3.03
C GLU A 42 -10.42 -4.08 3.39
N ARG A 43 -10.74 -4.04 4.70
CA ARG A 43 -12.13 -3.86 5.19
C ARG A 43 -12.50 -2.39 5.41
N ARG A 44 -11.52 -1.57 5.72
CA ARG A 44 -11.67 -0.14 6.00
C ARG A 44 -11.00 0.65 4.89
N ASP A 45 -11.74 0.89 3.82
CA ASP A 45 -11.31 1.71 2.71
C ASP A 45 -10.96 3.13 3.20
N TYR A 46 -9.95 3.69 2.58
CA TYR A 46 -9.52 5.06 2.76
C TYR A 46 -9.63 5.78 1.41
N GLU A 47 -10.86 6.04 0.96
CA GLU A 47 -11.14 6.59 -0.37
C GLU A 47 -10.48 7.96 -0.61
N ASP A 48 -10.52 8.86 0.37
CA ASP A 48 -9.95 10.21 0.30
C ASP A 48 -8.45 10.28 0.61
N TRP A 49 -7.72 9.17 0.40
CA TRP A 49 -6.28 9.10 0.65
C TRP A 49 -5.49 10.16 -0.14
N TYR A 50 -5.98 10.56 -1.32
CA TYR A 50 -5.34 11.53 -2.20
C TYR A 50 -5.31 12.96 -1.61
N GLU A 51 -6.17 13.24 -0.64
CA GLU A 51 -6.15 14.51 0.10
C GLU A 51 -5.08 14.54 1.18
N ASN A 52 -4.57 13.37 1.60
CA ASN A 52 -3.55 13.27 2.63
C ASN A 52 -2.14 13.28 2.03
N PRO A 53 -1.37 14.37 2.21
CA PRO A 53 -0.04 14.51 1.60
C PRO A 53 0.99 13.50 2.14
N LEU A 54 0.73 12.87 3.29
CA LEU A 54 1.59 11.79 3.80
C LEU A 54 1.41 10.51 2.98
N VAL A 55 0.17 10.18 2.62
CA VAL A 55 -0.13 8.98 1.83
C VAL A 55 0.36 9.14 0.40
N CYS A 56 0.14 10.32 -0.21
CA CYS A 56 0.65 10.62 -1.54
C CYS A 56 2.18 10.48 -1.62
N ARG A 57 2.93 11.01 -0.64
CA ARG A 57 4.39 10.84 -0.58
C ARG A 57 4.82 9.38 -0.43
N ALA A 58 4.10 8.61 0.40
CA ALA A 58 4.37 7.18 0.57
C ALA A 58 4.14 6.40 -0.75
N LEU A 59 3.10 6.77 -1.51
CA LEU A 59 2.83 6.24 -2.84
C LEU A 59 3.93 6.62 -3.84
N ASP A 60 4.35 7.88 -3.89
CA ASP A 60 5.42 8.35 -4.78
C ASP A 60 6.72 7.58 -4.53
N TRP A 61 7.08 7.40 -3.25
CA TRP A 61 8.21 6.56 -2.87
C TRP A 61 8.02 5.11 -3.34
N PHE A 62 6.82 4.54 -3.16
CA PHE A 62 6.52 3.19 -3.60
C PHE A 62 6.66 3.02 -5.12
N LEU A 63 6.20 3.99 -5.91
CA LEU A 63 6.35 3.99 -7.37
C LEU A 63 7.82 4.18 -7.80
N ALA A 64 8.60 4.95 -7.03
CA ALA A 64 10.01 5.18 -7.29
C ALA A 64 10.90 3.99 -6.88
N ARG A 65 10.46 3.09 -6.00
CA ARG A 65 11.29 1.97 -5.46
C ARG A 65 11.89 1.06 -6.55
N GLY A 66 11.24 0.95 -7.70
CA GLY A 66 11.68 0.14 -8.84
C GLY A 66 12.58 0.90 -9.82
N LYS A 67 12.67 2.23 -9.71
CA LYS A 67 13.51 3.09 -10.52
C LYS A 67 14.88 3.21 -9.85
N LYS A 68 15.68 2.14 -9.91
CA LYS A 68 17.12 2.27 -9.71
C LYS A 68 17.70 2.91 -10.98
N ALA A 69 18.45 4.00 -10.80
CA ALA A 69 19.27 4.60 -11.85
C ALA A 69 20.34 3.61 -12.34
#